data_AF-A0A2M9LQL5-F1
#
_entry.id   AF-A0A2M9LQL5-F1
#
_cell.length_a   1.000
_cell.length_b   1.000
_cell.length_c   1.000
_cell.angle_alpha   90.00
_cell.angle_beta   90.00
_cell.angle_gamma   90.00
#
_symmetry.space_group_name_H-M   'P 1'
#
loop_
_entity.id
_entity.type
_entity.pdbx_description
1 polymer ?
#
loop_
_entity_poly.entity_id
_entity_poly.type
_entity_poly.pdbx_seq_one_letter_code
_entity_poly.pdbx_strand_id
1 'polypeptide(L)'
;MSEEGEEDALFVRPFIMTGGRAEPMHDGLRLETLVVAVPEPPPGTLEFERRRIVALCAQPTTVAEVAAGIGVPLGVAKVLIADLVVGGLLVCQQPKELPLHVLERIRDHVRAL
;
A
#
# COMPACT_ATOMS: atom_id res chain seq x y z
N MET A 1 33.59 23.08 -10.65
CA MET A 1 32.92 22.27 -11.69
C MET A 1 32.17 21.21 -10.94
N SER A 2 30.85 21.35 -10.92
CA SER A 2 29.92 20.46 -10.21
C SER A 2 29.83 19.15 -10.97
N GLU A 3 30.05 18.03 -10.28
CA GLU A 3 29.69 16.69 -10.74
C GLU A 3 28.46 16.26 -9.92
N GLU A 4 27.32 16.90 -10.22
CA GLU A 4 25.98 16.39 -9.89
C GLU A 4 25.48 15.68 -11.15
N GLY A 5 25.49 14.36 -11.13
CA GLY A 5 25.10 13.55 -12.29
C GLY A 5 24.66 12.14 -11.93
N GLU A 6 24.26 11.92 -10.68
CA GLU A 6 23.80 10.60 -10.19
C GLU A 6 22.49 10.73 -9.39
N GLU A 7 21.57 11.56 -9.90
CA GLU A 7 20.20 11.71 -9.35
C GLU A 7 19.11 11.49 -10.41
N ASP A 8 19.45 10.88 -11.55
CA ASP A 8 18.52 10.61 -12.66
C ASP A 8 18.15 9.12 -12.76
N ALA A 9 18.12 8.42 -11.63
CA ALA A 9 17.57 7.07 -11.55
C ALA A 9 16.04 7.14 -11.39
N LEU A 10 15.37 7.33 -12.53
CA LEU A 10 13.92 7.09 -12.74
C LEU A 10 12.93 7.99 -11.99
N PHE A 11 13.05 9.32 -12.13
CA PHE A 11 11.90 10.21 -11.92
C PHE A 11 10.88 10.04 -13.07
N VAL A 12 10.18 8.91 -13.10
CA VAL A 12 8.93 8.81 -13.86
C VAL A 12 7.99 9.87 -13.28
N ARG A 13 7.48 10.77 -14.12
CA ARG A 13 6.57 11.81 -13.64
C ARG A 13 5.39 11.14 -12.91
N PRO A 14 5.16 11.44 -11.62
CA PRO A 14 4.18 10.76 -10.76
C PRO A 14 2.78 10.58 -11.39
N PHE A 15 2.38 11.50 -12.24
CA PHE A 15 1.07 11.53 -12.91
C PHE A 15 0.95 10.60 -14.12
N ILE A 16 2.05 10.13 -14.70
CA ILE A 16 1.99 9.17 -15.82
C ILE A 16 1.52 7.81 -15.30
N MET A 17 2.00 7.39 -14.14
CA MET A 17 1.64 6.09 -13.54
C MET A 17 0.16 5.97 -13.18
N THR A 18 -0.50 7.08 -12.85
CA THR A 18 -1.93 7.10 -12.49
C THR A 18 -2.86 7.36 -13.69
N GLY A 19 -2.30 7.54 -14.89
CA GLY A 19 -3.05 7.98 -16.08
C GLY A 19 -3.57 9.40 -15.96
N GLY A 20 -2.87 10.27 -15.21
CA GLY A 20 -3.24 11.67 -14.99
C GLY A 20 -4.16 11.92 -13.78
N ARG A 21 -4.60 10.87 -13.08
CA ARG A 21 -5.47 11.01 -11.90
C ARG A 21 -4.68 11.43 -10.67
N ALA A 22 -5.21 12.39 -9.92
CA ALA A 22 -4.67 12.84 -8.63
C ALA A 22 -5.44 12.29 -7.42
N GLU A 23 -6.66 11.80 -7.62
CA GLU A 23 -7.54 11.31 -6.56
C GLU A 23 -7.77 9.79 -6.67
N PRO A 24 -7.74 9.05 -5.55
CA PRO A 24 -7.99 7.61 -5.53
C PRO A 24 -9.47 7.30 -5.74
N MET A 25 -9.77 6.17 -6.38
CA MET A 25 -11.17 5.70 -6.55
C MET A 25 -11.75 5.02 -5.29
N HIS A 26 -10.93 4.82 -4.27
CA HIS A 26 -11.29 4.28 -2.97
C HIS A 26 -10.83 5.26 -1.89
N ASP A 27 -11.79 5.94 -1.28
CA ASP A 27 -11.53 6.93 -0.24
C ASP A 27 -11.09 6.27 1.08
N GLY A 28 -10.36 7.03 1.89
CA GLY A 28 -10.03 6.63 3.27
C GLY A 28 -8.83 5.70 3.42
N LEU A 29 -8.05 5.44 2.35
CA LEU A 29 -6.73 4.79 2.48
C LEU A 29 -5.79 5.67 3.32
N ARG A 30 -5.59 5.25 4.56
CA ARG A 30 -4.62 5.86 5.50
C ARG A 30 -3.25 5.23 5.29
N LEU A 31 -2.23 5.87 5.87
CA LEU A 31 -0.85 5.42 5.72
C LEU A 31 -0.65 4.02 6.33
N GLU A 32 -1.29 3.80 7.47
CA GLU A 32 -1.30 2.60 8.29
C GLU A 32 -2.29 1.53 7.84
N THR A 33 -3.11 1.81 6.82
CA THR A 33 -4.09 0.84 6.32
C THR A 33 -3.35 -0.38 5.78
N LEU A 34 -3.65 -1.56 6.33
CA LEU A 34 -3.15 -2.83 5.82
C LEU A 34 -3.92 -3.22 4.58
N VAL A 35 -3.20 -3.57 3.52
CA VAL A 35 -3.73 -4.15 2.30
C VAL A 35 -3.12 -5.53 2.07
N VAL A 36 -3.92 -6.44 1.52
CA VAL A 36 -3.50 -7.81 1.25
C VAL A 36 -4.04 -8.26 -0.10
N ALA A 37 -3.26 -9.05 -0.82
CA ALA A 37 -3.65 -9.65 -2.08
C ALA A 37 -4.79 -10.65 -1.89
N VAL A 38 -5.73 -10.64 -2.82
CA VAL A 38 -6.82 -11.62 -2.86
C VAL A 38 -6.25 -12.98 -3.30
N PRO A 39 -6.55 -14.10 -2.62
CA PRO A 39 -6.00 -15.42 -2.95
C PRO A 39 -6.37 -15.92 -4.35
N GLU A 40 -7.59 -15.62 -4.79
CA GLU A 40 -8.12 -15.97 -6.11
C GLU A 40 -8.55 -14.67 -6.83
N PRO A 41 -7.59 -13.94 -7.42
CA PRO A 41 -7.90 -12.70 -8.11
C PRO A 41 -8.68 -12.97 -9.41
N PRO A 42 -9.48 -12.00 -9.90
CA PRO A 42 -10.12 -12.10 -11.20
C PRO A 42 -9.07 -12.30 -12.31
N PRO A 43 -9.40 -13.08 -13.37
CA PRO A 43 -8.47 -13.36 -14.45
C PRO A 43 -8.16 -12.09 -15.26
N GLY A 44 -6.88 -11.85 -15.55
CA GLY A 44 -6.45 -10.70 -16.33
C GLY A 44 -4.93 -10.55 -16.41
N THR A 45 -4.45 -9.83 -17.44
CA THR A 45 -3.03 -9.46 -17.54
C THR A 45 -2.84 -8.12 -16.85
N LEU A 46 -2.06 -8.12 -15.77
CA LEU A 46 -1.65 -6.90 -15.08
C LEU A 46 -0.39 -6.30 -15.70
N GLU A 47 -0.32 -4.98 -15.75
CA GLU A 47 0.91 -4.22 -15.99
C GLU A 47 1.96 -4.53 -14.90
N PHE A 48 3.24 -4.33 -15.22
CA PHE A 48 4.35 -4.74 -14.37
C PHE A 48 4.29 -4.12 -12.96
N GLU A 49 3.99 -2.82 -12.89
CA GLU A 49 3.86 -2.05 -11.66
C GLU A 49 2.74 -2.60 -10.77
N ARG A 50 1.59 -2.92 -11.37
CA ARG A 50 0.43 -3.51 -10.70
C ARG A 50 0.76 -4.90 -10.16
N ARG A 51 1.49 -5.73 -10.92
CA ARG A 51 1.97 -7.05 -10.45
C ARG A 51 2.90 -6.93 -9.25
N ARG A 52 3.82 -5.96 -9.28
CA ARG A 52 4.75 -5.73 -8.17
C ARG A 52 4.02 -5.36 -6.89
N ILE A 53 3.01 -4.49 -6.96
CA ILE A 53 2.19 -4.14 -5.79
C ILE A 53 1.46 -5.38 -5.24
N VAL A 54 0.82 -6.18 -6.11
CA VAL A 54 0.14 -7.41 -5.68
C VAL A 54 1.12 -8.40 -5.02
N ALA A 55 2.32 -8.54 -5.56
CA ALA A 55 3.35 -9.40 -4.98
C ALA A 55 3.83 -8.90 -3.60
N LEU A 56 4.02 -7.59 -3.42
CA LEU A 56 4.34 -7.00 -2.11
C LEU A 56 3.22 -7.28 -1.09
N CYS A 57 1.97 -7.23 -1.54
CA CYS A 57 0.81 -7.47 -0.69
C CYS A 57 0.47 -8.96 -0.49
N ALA A 58 1.36 -9.90 -0.85
CA ALA A 58 1.15 -11.33 -0.56
C ALA A 58 1.00 -11.61 0.95
N GLN A 59 1.57 -10.73 1.78
CA GLN A 59 1.27 -10.62 3.21
C GLN A 59 0.67 -9.25 3.50
N PRO A 60 -0.10 -9.09 4.60
CA PRO A 60 -0.65 -7.79 5.00
C PRO A 60 0.46 -6.73 5.07
N THR A 61 0.34 -5.70 4.23
CA THR A 61 1.34 -4.64 4.06
C THR A 61 0.66 -3.29 4.15
N THR A 62 1.26 -2.33 4.82
CA THR A 62 0.68 -0.98 4.94
C THR A 62 0.83 -0.20 3.64
N VAL A 63 -0.05 0.79 3.42
CA VAL A 63 0.07 1.72 2.27
C VAL A 63 1.44 2.41 2.24
N ALA A 64 2.00 2.75 3.41
CA ALA A 64 3.34 3.31 3.55
C ALA A 64 4.43 2.39 2.99
N GLU A 65 4.39 1.13 3.40
CA GLU A 65 5.36 0.12 3.00
C GLU A 65 5.25 -0.20 1.52
N VAL A 66 4.04 -0.21 0.96
CA VAL A 66 3.86 -0.34 -0.50
C VAL A 66 4.52 0.82 -1.22
N ALA A 67 4.28 2.07 -0.79
CA ALA A 67 4.87 3.26 -1.41
C ALA A 67 6.40 3.20 -1.39
N ALA A 68 7.00 2.84 -0.24
CA ALA A 68 8.42 2.64 -0.10
C ALA A 68 8.95 1.48 -0.97
N GLY A 69 8.22 0.35 -1.00
CA GLY A 69 8.61 -0.86 -1.72
C GLY A 69 8.60 -0.72 -3.25
N ILE A 70 7.78 0.18 -3.79
CA ILE A 70 7.78 0.53 -5.23
C ILE A 70 8.50 1.84 -5.55
N GLY A 71 8.91 2.62 -4.53
CA GLY A 71 9.69 3.84 -4.70
C GLY A 71 8.92 5.03 -5.29
N VAL A 72 7.64 5.19 -4.93
CA VAL A 72 6.78 6.28 -5.47
C VAL A 72 6.23 7.18 -4.35
N PRO A 73 5.84 8.43 -4.67
CA PRO A 73 5.17 9.29 -3.71
C PRO A 73 3.89 8.67 -3.15
N LEU A 74 3.59 8.93 -1.88
CA LEU A 74 2.44 8.34 -1.17
C LEU A 74 1.11 8.53 -1.91
N GLY A 75 0.87 9.69 -2.51
CA GLY A 75 -0.34 9.96 -3.30
C GLY A 75 -0.48 9.02 -4.51
N VAL A 76 0.62 8.74 -5.21
CA VAL A 76 0.64 7.79 -6.33
C VAL A 76 0.34 6.38 -5.84
N ALA A 77 0.98 5.94 -4.77
CA ALA A 77 0.73 4.63 -4.18
C ALA A 77 -0.75 4.47 -3.79
N LYS A 78 -1.37 5.48 -3.17
CA LYS A 78 -2.80 5.45 -2.83
C LYS A 78 -3.69 5.28 -4.04
N VAL A 79 -3.42 5.98 -5.15
CA VAL A 79 -4.21 5.83 -6.39
C VAL A 79 -4.05 4.42 -6.96
N LEU A 80 -2.82 3.91 -7.05
CA LEU A 80 -2.57 2.56 -7.58
C LEU A 80 -3.21 1.47 -6.70
N ILE A 81 -3.10 1.59 -5.38
CA ILE A 81 -3.72 0.65 -4.44
C ILE A 81 -5.24 0.72 -4.56
N ALA A 82 -5.83 1.92 -4.62
CA ALA A 82 -7.27 2.09 -4.79
C ALA A 82 -7.78 1.42 -6.07
N ASP A 83 -7.08 1.57 -7.20
CA ASP A 83 -7.42 0.88 -8.44
C ASP A 83 -7.42 -0.65 -8.28
N LEU A 84 -6.43 -1.19 -7.58
CA LEU A 84 -6.32 -2.64 -7.35
C LEU A 84 -7.41 -3.15 -6.38
N VAL A 85 -7.80 -2.34 -5.40
CA VAL A 85 -8.91 -2.64 -4.49
C VAL A 85 -10.24 -2.65 -5.25
N VAL A 86 -10.50 -1.62 -6.07
CA VAL A 86 -11.69 -1.56 -6.94
C VAL A 86 -11.71 -2.72 -7.94
N GLY A 87 -10.55 -3.09 -8.47
CA GLY A 87 -10.38 -4.24 -9.37
C GLY A 87 -10.46 -5.61 -8.70
N GLY A 88 -10.65 -5.69 -7.38
CA GLY A 88 -10.76 -6.96 -6.65
C GLY A 88 -9.45 -7.75 -6.55
N LEU A 89 -8.30 -7.09 -6.71
CA LEU A 89 -6.97 -7.69 -6.63
C LEU A 89 -6.36 -7.55 -5.24
N LEU A 90 -6.72 -6.48 -4.54
CA LEU A 90 -6.36 -6.23 -3.15
C LEU A 90 -7.62 -6.03 -2.30
N VAL A 91 -7.49 -6.27 -1.00
CA VAL A 91 -8.50 -5.88 -0.01
C VAL A 91 -7.85 -5.15 1.16
N CYS A 92 -8.54 -4.14 1.70
CA CYS A 92 -8.15 -3.48 2.93
C CYS A 92 -8.51 -4.37 4.12
N GLN A 93 -7.55 -4.67 4.98
CA GLN A 93 -7.81 -5.31 6.26
C GLN A 93 -8.13 -4.25 7.31
N GLN A 94 -9.28 -4.39 7.96
CA GLN A 94 -9.50 -3.70 9.22
C GLN A 94 -8.85 -4.50 10.35
N PRO A 95 -8.29 -3.82 11.36
CA PRO A 95 -7.83 -4.50 12.57
C PRO A 95 -9.00 -5.33 13.11
N LYS A 96 -8.79 -6.63 13.32
CA LYS A 96 -9.77 -7.44 14.05
C LYS A 96 -9.90 -6.83 15.44
N GLU A 97 -11.12 -6.58 15.89
CA GLU A 97 -11.36 -6.20 17.27
C GLU A 97 -10.77 -7.27 18.19
N LEU A 98 -9.82 -6.86 19.01
CA LEU A 98 -9.23 -7.73 20.02
C LEU A 98 -10.23 -7.83 21.18
N PRO A 99 -10.52 -9.04 21.68
CA PRO A 99 -11.42 -9.18 22.82
C PRO A 99 -10.83 -8.49 24.05
N LEU A 100 -11.68 -7.80 24.82
CA LEU A 100 -11.27 -6.90 25.90
C LEU A 100 -10.28 -7.53 26.89
N HIS A 101 -10.48 -8.81 27.25
CA HIS A 101 -9.61 -9.51 28.19
C HIS A 101 -8.15 -9.62 27.72
N VAL A 102 -7.91 -9.67 26.40
CA VAL A 102 -6.53 -9.67 25.85
C VAL A 102 -5.91 -8.28 26.02
N LEU A 103 -6.68 -7.22 25.76
CA LEU A 103 -6.24 -5.85 25.93
C LEU A 103 -5.94 -5.53 27.40
N GLU A 104 -6.79 -6.01 28.32
CA GLU A 104 -6.58 -5.90 29.76
C GLU A 104 -5.27 -6.59 30.17
N ARG A 105 -5.05 -7.81 29.68
CA ARG A 105 -3.80 -8.54 29.94
C ARG A 105 -2.57 -7.78 29.44
N ILE A 106 -2.61 -7.20 28.24
CA ILE A 106 -1.51 -6.40 27.69
C ILE A 106 -1.25 -5.17 28.57
N ARG A 107 -2.32 -4.43 28.93
CA ARG A 107 -2.24 -3.25 29.80
C ARG A 107 -1.61 -3.58 31.15
N ASP A 108 -2.06 -4.66 31.77
CA ASP A 108 -1.61 -5.05 33.10
C ASP A 108 -0.13 -5.49 33.06
N HIS A 109 0.30 -6.12 31.96
CA HIS A 109 1.71 -6.46 31.74
C HIS A 109 2.60 -5.23 31.58
N VAL A 110 2.16 -4.24 30.78
CA VAL A 110 2.91 -2.98 30.59
C VAL A 110 3.02 -2.18 31.89
N ARG A 111 2.00 -2.20 32.75
CA ARG A 111 2.03 -1.53 34.06
C ARG A 111 2.91 -2.20 35.11
N ALA A 112 3.31 -3.46 34.89
CA ALA A 112 4.16 -4.21 35.79
C ALA A 112 5.66 -4.10 35.45
N LEU A 113 6.00 -3.37 34.38
CA LEU A 113 7.37 -3.00 33.98
C LEU A 113 7.77 -1.66 34.61
#